data_AF-A0A3F2RIR0-F1
#
_entry.id   AF-A0A3F2RIR0-F1
#
_cell.length_a   1.000
_cell.length_b   1.000
_cell.length_c   1.000
_cell.angle_alpha   90.00
_cell.angle_beta   90.00
_cell.angle_gamma   90.00
#
_symmetry.space_group_name_H-M   'P 1'
#
loop_
_entity.id
_entity.type
_entity.pdbx_description
1 polymer ?
#
loop_
_entity_poly.entity_id
_entity_poly.type
_entity_poly.pdbx_seq_one_letter_code
_entity_poly.pdbx_strand_id
1 'polypeptide(L)'
;MFDSCTSRTNRPFANTAQALHVIHYSFGLNGLSQRNRYFYLDAAFPNLKKTARSFEVTVTPHVKGLFLNTTTGNQTYAEITTDVVQRTITIECEADQIYCESDYFLRFGDIDFENYQVDALFNSTESLVLNGSNVQFRKTWGTESFTDWLIGMKLFFLFLSLIVAVCYSFCINKLSAREQNIEQGFVVALVVSLIYFNDPFYFAEATYGSNSARILSVGFQTTFFQMLLLFWLVALDNLRLQGKESGVSNTKFFAPKIIFVACFWIIMALYYGYLKYNSNNDVMWDPLTSNGTFASLKVLCGLLSAIYVVWYCSLILLSLTEIRKRRMRYRYLMGLSLLMMIPSFSGLASGAFSPTPSSGEKA
;
A
#
# COMPACT_ATOMS: atom_id res chain seq x y z
N MET A 1 -7.06 31.12 2.94
CA MET A 1 -6.32 32.22 3.58
C MET A 1 -5.59 31.60 4.75
N PHE A 2 -4.29 31.35 4.59
CA PHE A 2 -3.45 30.86 5.68
C PHE A 2 -3.37 31.96 6.72
N ASP A 3 -3.83 31.70 7.94
CA ASP A 3 -3.25 32.28 9.15
C ASP A 3 -3.81 31.54 10.36
N SER A 4 -2.93 31.20 11.29
CA SER A 4 -3.16 30.38 12.49
C SER A 4 -3.21 28.85 12.30
N CYS A 5 -2.13 28.28 11.72
CA CYS A 5 -1.43 27.34 12.62
C CYS A 5 -1.01 28.22 13.78
N THR A 6 -1.65 28.08 14.94
CA THR A 6 -1.03 28.57 16.15
C THR A 6 0.38 27.97 16.15
N SER A 7 1.37 28.82 15.98
CA SER A 7 2.77 28.56 16.31
C SER A 7 2.96 28.37 17.82
N ARG A 8 1.88 28.00 18.54
CA ARG A 8 1.97 27.04 19.62
C ARG A 8 2.26 25.67 18.97
N THR A 9 3.48 25.44 18.48
CA THR A 9 4.36 24.62 19.32
C THR A 9 4.04 24.94 20.78
N ASN A 10 3.23 24.11 21.44
CA ASN A 10 3.33 24.02 22.89
C ASN A 10 4.76 23.53 23.12
N ARG A 11 5.73 24.46 23.00
CA ARG A 11 7.11 24.25 23.33
C ARG A 11 7.03 23.77 24.77
N PRO A 12 7.43 22.53 25.07
CA PRO A 12 7.74 22.21 26.44
C PRO A 12 8.89 23.14 26.77
N PHE A 13 8.64 24.07 27.69
CA PHE A 13 9.69 24.86 28.31
C PHE A 13 10.62 23.87 29.02
N ALA A 14 11.68 23.41 28.36
CA ALA A 14 12.85 22.89 29.05
C ALA A 14 13.57 24.12 29.62
N ASN A 15 13.15 24.55 30.81
CA ASN A 15 13.54 25.83 31.40
C ASN A 15 14.99 25.82 31.95
N THR A 16 15.74 24.73 31.75
CA THR A 16 17.14 24.61 32.17
C THR A 16 17.90 23.65 31.24
N ALA A 17 19.21 23.88 31.10
CA ALA A 17 20.18 23.05 30.37
C ALA A 17 20.43 21.70 31.09
N GLN A 18 19.37 21.00 31.48
CA GLN A 18 19.45 19.72 32.14
C GLN A 18 19.39 18.58 31.11
N ALA A 19 20.27 17.62 31.30
CA ALA A 19 20.23 16.30 30.70
C ALA A 19 18.88 15.63 31.03
N LEU A 20 17.91 15.75 30.13
CA LEU A 20 16.61 15.10 30.29
C LEU A 20 16.67 13.71 29.68
N HIS A 21 16.35 12.70 30.49
CA HIS A 21 16.13 11.34 30.00
C HIS A 21 14.74 11.18 29.37
N VAL A 22 13.75 11.94 29.87
CA VAL A 22 12.37 11.91 29.39
C VAL A 22 11.95 13.31 28.95
N ILE A 23 11.43 13.43 27.72
CA ILE A 23 10.96 14.68 27.14
C ILE A 23 9.51 14.48 26.67
N HIS A 24 8.62 15.36 27.11
CA HIS A 24 7.20 15.33 26.73
C HIS A 24 6.90 16.47 25.75
N TYR A 25 6.34 16.15 24.59
CA TYR A 25 5.86 17.13 23.60
C TYR A 25 4.36 16.99 23.38
N SER A 26 3.66 18.13 23.23
CA SER A 26 2.22 18.17 22.93
C SER A 26 1.97 19.01 21.67
N PHE A 27 1.16 18.48 20.76
CA PHE A 27 0.85 19.08 19.47
C PHE A 27 -0.65 19.14 19.24
N GLY A 28 -1.14 20.27 18.73
CA GLY A 28 -2.45 20.37 18.11
C GLY A 28 -2.32 20.28 16.59
N LEU A 29 -2.97 19.30 15.97
CA LEU A 29 -3.08 19.15 14.53
C LEU A 29 -4.49 19.58 14.12
N ASN A 30 -4.61 20.67 13.36
CA ASN A 30 -5.91 21.23 12.98
C ASN A 30 -6.06 21.29 11.46
N GLY A 31 -7.30 21.22 10.99
CA GLY A 31 -7.64 21.38 9.57
C GLY A 31 -7.24 20.20 8.71
N LEU A 32 -7.25 18.99 9.29
CA LEU A 32 -7.15 17.76 8.52
C LEU A 32 -8.54 17.37 8.01
N SER A 33 -8.61 16.67 6.88
CA SER A 33 -9.85 16.11 6.35
C SER A 33 -9.63 14.66 5.94
N GLN A 34 -10.72 13.90 5.82
CA GLN A 34 -10.67 12.52 5.34
C GLN A 34 -10.03 12.41 3.95
N ARG A 35 -10.09 13.49 3.15
CA ARG A 35 -9.45 13.59 1.83
C ARG A 35 -7.94 13.69 1.88
N ASN A 36 -7.33 14.02 3.01
CA ASN A 36 -5.88 13.97 3.16
C ASN A 36 -5.34 12.53 3.25
N ARG A 37 -6.21 11.53 3.51
CA ARG A 37 -5.98 10.09 3.47
C ARG A 37 -4.96 9.53 4.47
N TYR A 38 -3.76 10.10 4.57
CA TYR A 38 -2.71 9.64 5.47
C TYR A 38 -2.00 10.81 6.13
N PHE A 39 -1.38 10.55 7.27
CA PHE A 39 -0.52 11.51 7.96
C PHE A 39 0.64 10.78 8.67
N TYR A 40 1.83 11.36 8.61
CA TYR A 40 3.03 10.89 9.26
C TYR A 40 3.64 12.05 10.06
N LEU A 41 4.15 11.72 11.24
CA LEU A 41 4.92 12.63 12.07
C LEU A 41 6.26 11.98 12.41
N ASP A 42 7.31 12.65 11.94
CA ASP A 42 8.68 12.22 12.08
C ASP A 42 9.40 13.10 13.11
N ALA A 43 10.32 12.52 13.86
CA ALA A 43 11.18 13.22 14.79
C ALA A 43 12.65 13.11 14.35
N ALA A 44 13.36 14.24 14.34
CA ALA A 44 14.80 14.31 14.12
C ALA A 44 15.48 14.91 15.36
N PHE A 45 16.46 14.20 15.89
CA PHE A 45 17.18 14.58 17.11
C PHE A 45 18.44 15.40 16.77
N PRO A 46 18.80 16.41 17.58
CA PRO A 46 20.00 17.21 17.32
C PRO A 46 21.29 16.42 17.57
N ASN A 47 22.23 16.50 16.63
CA ASN A 47 23.59 15.99 16.74
C ASN A 47 24.57 17.11 17.12
N LEU A 48 24.52 17.54 18.39
CA LEU A 48 25.34 18.66 18.88
C LEU A 48 26.86 18.46 18.72
N LYS A 49 27.33 17.21 18.82
CA LYS A 49 28.75 16.87 18.68
C LYS A 49 29.18 16.62 17.24
N LYS A 50 28.23 16.54 16.28
CA LYS A 50 28.47 16.18 14.88
C LYS A 50 29.27 14.89 14.70
N THR A 51 29.13 13.96 15.64
CA THR A 51 29.80 12.66 15.63
C THR A 51 28.86 11.58 15.14
N ALA A 52 29.40 10.59 14.44
CA ALA A 52 28.65 9.38 14.12
C ALA A 52 28.31 8.63 15.40
N ARG A 53 27.01 8.37 15.65
CA ARG A 53 26.53 7.63 16.83
C ARG A 53 25.14 7.07 16.59
N SER A 54 24.81 6.02 17.33
CA SER A 54 23.48 5.41 17.36
C SER A 54 22.98 5.31 18.79
N PHE A 55 21.74 5.69 19.05
CA PHE A 55 21.12 5.55 20.37
C PHE A 55 19.64 5.17 20.24
N GLU A 56 19.12 4.53 21.28
CA GLU A 56 17.74 4.09 21.33
C GLU A 56 16.85 5.12 22.03
N VAL A 57 15.69 5.39 21.42
CA VAL A 57 14.64 6.26 21.94
C VAL A 57 13.33 5.49 21.99
N THR A 58 12.78 5.32 23.18
CA THR A 58 11.44 4.79 23.40
C THR A 58 10.41 5.90 23.33
N VAL A 59 9.47 5.80 22.40
CA VAL A 59 8.38 6.75 22.20
C VAL A 59 7.08 6.16 22.74
N THR A 60 6.35 6.95 23.51
CA THR A 60 4.99 6.64 23.98
C THR A 60 4.05 7.75 23.48
N PRO A 61 3.38 7.54 22.35
CA PRO A 61 2.42 8.49 21.81
C PRO A 61 1.02 8.25 22.37
N HIS A 62 0.34 9.34 22.69
CA HIS A 62 -1.05 9.38 23.13
C HIS A 62 -1.82 10.32 22.21
N VAL A 63 -2.80 9.79 21.48
CA VAL A 63 -3.55 10.56 20.47
C VAL A 63 -5.02 10.66 20.83
N LYS A 64 -5.54 11.88 20.79
CA LYS A 64 -6.96 12.19 20.94
C LYS A 64 -7.49 12.81 19.65
N GLY A 65 -8.59 12.28 19.13
CA GLY A 65 -9.37 12.89 18.05
C GLY A 65 -10.41 13.84 18.67
N LEU A 66 -10.42 15.10 18.24
CA LEU A 66 -11.33 16.12 18.77
C LEU A 66 -12.50 16.29 17.80
N PHE A 67 -13.72 16.27 18.33
CA PHE A 67 -14.92 16.59 17.55
C PHE A 67 -15.80 17.59 18.30
N LEU A 68 -16.35 18.53 17.55
CA LEU A 68 -17.30 19.52 18.06
C LEU A 68 -18.71 18.93 18.01
N ASN A 69 -19.37 18.84 19.17
CA ASN A 69 -20.77 18.49 19.19
C ASN A 69 -21.59 19.70 18.72
N THR A 70 -22.09 19.64 17.49
CA THR A 70 -22.87 20.71 16.84
C THR A 70 -24.15 21.07 17.59
N THR A 71 -24.69 20.18 18.44
CA THR A 71 -25.91 20.46 19.22
C THR A 71 -25.64 21.19 20.55
N THR A 72 -24.46 21.03 21.15
CA THR A 72 -24.14 21.60 22.47
C THR A 72 -23.02 22.64 22.42
N GLY A 73 -22.27 22.73 21.31
CA GLY A 73 -21.10 23.60 21.17
C GLY A 73 -19.88 23.13 21.96
N ASN A 74 -19.99 22.03 22.72
CA ASN A 74 -18.90 21.49 23.51
C ASN A 74 -17.95 20.64 22.64
N GLN A 75 -16.65 20.78 22.88
CA GLN A 75 -15.64 19.90 22.33
C GLN A 75 -15.56 18.61 23.16
N THR A 76 -15.73 17.49 22.49
CA THR A 76 -15.54 16.15 23.04
C THR A 76 -14.40 15.46 22.31
N TYR A 77 -13.81 14.44 22.92
CA TYR A 77 -12.68 13.72 22.34
C TYR A 77 -12.93 12.22 22.31
N ALA A 78 -12.36 11.57 21.31
CA ALA A 78 -12.23 10.12 21.22
C ALA A 78 -10.75 9.75 21.43
N GLU A 79 -10.48 8.78 22.29
CA GLU A 79 -9.14 8.20 22.41
C GLU A 79 -8.90 7.27 21.24
N ILE A 80 -7.90 7.59 20.42
CA ILE A 80 -7.51 6.76 19.27
C ILE A 80 -6.52 5.69 19.72
N THR A 81 -5.67 6.03 20.69
CA THR A 81 -4.77 5.10 21.35
C THR A 81 -5.35 4.79 22.73
N THR A 82 -6.11 3.71 22.84
CA THR A 82 -6.74 3.29 24.11
C THR A 82 -5.76 2.61 25.06
N ASP A 83 -4.72 1.97 24.51
CA ASP A 83 -3.67 1.28 25.26
C ASP A 83 -2.35 2.06 25.18
N VAL A 84 -1.55 2.00 26.25
CA VAL A 84 -0.21 2.60 26.28
C VAL A 84 0.73 1.72 25.44
N VAL A 85 0.90 2.08 24.17
CA VAL A 85 1.84 1.42 23.25
C VAL A 85 3.18 2.15 23.28
N GLN A 86 4.25 1.42 23.56
CA GLN A 86 5.63 1.93 23.53
C GLN A 86 6.37 1.36 22.34
N ARG A 87 7.10 2.20 21.60
CA ARG A 87 7.97 1.77 20.50
C ARG A 87 9.38 2.30 20.72
N THR A 88 10.36 1.41 20.73
CA THR A 88 11.77 1.80 20.75
C THR A 88 12.27 1.92 19.31
N ILE A 89 12.84 3.08 19.01
CA ILE A 89 13.38 3.43 17.70
C ILE A 89 14.88 3.63 17.85
N THR A 90 15.67 3.11 16.90
CA THR A 90 17.11 3.37 16.86
C THR A 90 17.38 4.58 15.99
N ILE A 91 17.98 5.62 16.57
CA ILE A 91 18.31 6.86 15.86
C ILE A 91 19.78 6.81 15.45
N GLU A 92 20.03 6.85 14.15
CA GLU A 92 21.36 6.90 13.57
C GLU A 92 21.74 8.34 13.23
N CYS A 93 22.88 8.79 13.73
CA CYS A 93 23.45 10.09 13.43
C CYS A 93 24.72 9.90 12.60
N GLU A 94 24.80 10.59 11.46
CA GLU A 94 26.04 10.65 10.67
C GLU A 94 27.01 11.71 11.20
N ALA A 95 28.29 11.57 10.88
CA ALA A 95 29.29 12.61 11.14
C ALA A 95 28.97 13.87 10.33
N ASP A 96 29.32 15.04 10.87
CA ASP A 96 29.11 16.36 10.26
C ASP A 96 27.65 16.82 10.06
N GLN A 97 26.65 15.96 10.26
CA GLN A 97 25.24 16.35 10.25
C GLN A 97 24.83 17.04 11.56
N ILE A 98 23.96 18.06 11.45
CA ILE A 98 23.44 18.84 12.59
C ILE A 98 22.26 18.13 13.26
N TYR A 99 21.50 17.36 12.49
CA TYR A 99 20.40 16.52 12.94
C TYR A 99 20.66 15.08 12.52
N CYS A 100 20.22 14.13 13.33
CA CYS A 100 20.27 12.71 13.01
C CYS A 100 19.18 12.36 11.99
N GLU A 101 19.24 11.15 11.43
CA GLU A 101 18.22 10.62 10.52
C GLU A 101 16.84 10.69 11.20
N SER A 102 15.85 11.21 10.47
CA SER A 102 14.48 11.34 10.98
C SER A 102 13.76 10.01 10.86
N ASP A 103 13.06 9.59 11.91
CA ASP A 103 12.17 8.43 11.85
C ASP A 103 10.75 8.79 12.27
N TYR A 104 9.78 8.10 11.69
CA TYR A 104 8.37 8.29 12.01
C TYR A 104 8.04 7.60 13.33
N PHE A 105 7.41 8.35 14.22
CA PHE A 105 6.93 7.81 15.49
C PHE A 105 5.42 7.83 15.59
N LEU A 106 4.70 8.35 14.59
CA LEU A 106 3.25 8.39 14.56
C LEU A 106 2.78 8.38 13.12
N ARG A 107 1.91 7.43 12.78
CA ARG A 107 1.34 7.28 11.44
C ARG A 107 -0.17 7.09 11.53
N PHE A 108 -0.92 8.00 10.94
CA PHE A 108 -2.32 7.77 10.64
C PHE A 108 -2.43 7.15 9.25
N GLY A 109 -2.86 5.90 9.21
CA GLY A 109 -3.35 5.28 7.97
C GLY A 109 -4.62 5.97 7.45
N ASP A 110 -5.33 6.68 8.35
CA ASP A 110 -6.53 7.46 8.09
C ASP A 110 -6.75 8.66 8.99
N ILE A 111 -7.39 9.67 8.40
CA ILE A 111 -7.80 10.88 9.09
C ILE A 111 -9.32 10.81 9.24
N ASP A 112 -9.80 10.55 10.44
CA ASP A 112 -11.22 10.49 10.80
C ASP A 112 -11.74 11.80 11.40
N PHE A 113 -10.85 12.58 12.03
CA PHE A 113 -11.19 13.82 12.74
C PHE A 113 -10.57 15.04 12.06
N GLU A 114 -11.19 16.22 12.22
CA GLU A 114 -10.59 17.47 11.71
C GLU A 114 -9.43 17.95 12.55
N ASN A 115 -9.50 17.69 13.86
CA ASN A 115 -8.55 18.17 14.83
C ASN A 115 -8.07 17.01 15.71
N TYR A 116 -6.77 16.95 15.97
CA TYR A 116 -6.15 15.97 16.85
C TYR A 116 -5.29 16.66 17.89
N GLN A 117 -5.21 16.06 19.07
CA GLN A 117 -4.21 16.37 20.08
C GLN A 117 -3.28 15.16 20.21
N VAL A 118 -1.99 15.39 19.99
CA VAL A 118 -0.93 14.38 20.06
C VAL A 118 -0.01 14.74 21.21
N ASP A 119 0.11 13.86 22.18
CA ASP A 119 1.03 13.96 23.30
C ASP A 119 2.06 12.83 23.16
N ALA A 120 3.34 13.15 23.01
CA ALA A 120 4.40 12.17 22.78
C ALA A 120 5.46 12.27 23.88
N LEU A 121 5.69 11.15 24.59
CA LEU A 121 6.79 11.02 25.54
C LEU A 121 7.96 10.30 24.87
N PHE A 122 9.12 10.94 24.87
CA PHE A 122 10.37 10.37 24.39
C PHE A 122 11.26 10.05 25.57
N ASN A 123 11.67 8.79 25.71
CA ASN A 123 12.62 8.33 26.70
C ASN A 123 13.89 7.86 25.99
N SER A 124 15.02 8.48 26.28
CA SER A 124 16.29 8.16 25.63
C SER A 124 17.23 7.45 26.60
N THR A 125 17.92 6.44 26.06
CA THR A 125 19.01 5.73 26.76
C THR A 125 20.15 6.68 27.14
N GLU A 126 20.43 7.68 26.31
CA GLU A 126 21.39 8.75 26.59
C GLU A 126 20.71 10.03 27.05
N SER A 127 21.38 10.81 27.90
CA SER A 127 20.95 12.17 28.23
C SER A 127 21.06 13.08 27.00
N LEU A 128 19.92 13.52 26.47
CA LEU A 128 19.85 14.49 25.39
C LEU A 128 20.03 15.90 25.98
N VAL A 129 21.24 16.45 25.88
CA VAL A 129 21.47 17.85 26.23
C VAL A 129 20.88 18.73 25.14
N LEU A 130 19.73 19.35 25.38
CA LEU A 130 19.09 20.28 24.45
C LEU A 130 19.66 21.69 24.67
N ASN A 131 20.88 21.95 24.16
CA ASN A 131 21.55 23.24 24.32
C ASN A 131 21.00 24.28 23.33
N GLY A 132 19.72 24.65 23.47
CA GLY A 132 19.01 25.56 22.56
C GLY A 132 18.56 24.94 21.24
N SER A 133 19.05 23.75 20.87
CA SER A 133 18.56 22.94 19.76
C SER A 133 17.52 21.93 20.25
N ASN A 134 16.26 22.09 19.83
CA ASN A 134 15.17 21.16 20.15
C ASN A 134 15.04 20.07 19.08
N VAL A 135 14.31 18.99 19.42
CA VAL A 135 13.86 17.98 18.46
C VAL A 135 13.06 18.65 17.35
N GLN A 136 13.38 18.33 16.10
CA GLN A 136 12.66 18.82 14.94
C GLN A 136 11.59 17.83 14.53
N PHE A 137 10.38 18.32 14.29
CA PHE A 137 9.26 17.50 13.86
C PHE A 137 8.93 17.78 12.40
N ARG A 138 8.78 16.73 11.60
CA ARG A 138 8.34 16.82 10.21
C ARG A 138 6.97 16.18 10.09
N LYS A 139 6.03 16.90 9.49
CA LYS A 139 4.69 16.41 9.19
C LYS A 139 4.53 16.16 7.70
N THR A 140 4.00 15.00 7.34
CA THR A 140 3.77 14.59 5.95
C THR A 140 2.36 14.07 5.80
N TRP A 141 1.55 14.64 4.90
CA TRP A 141 0.16 14.21 4.67
C TRP A 141 -0.22 14.34 3.20
N GLY A 142 -1.23 13.59 2.77
CA GLY A 142 -1.75 13.67 1.41
C GLY A 142 -2.50 14.98 1.17
N THR A 143 -2.36 15.59 0.00
CA THR A 143 -3.12 16.78 -0.36
C THR A 143 -4.52 16.42 -0.88
N GLU A 144 -5.52 17.21 -0.54
CA GLU A 144 -6.89 16.97 -1.02
C GLU A 144 -6.97 17.02 -2.55
N SER A 145 -6.25 17.95 -3.17
CA SER A 145 -6.17 18.08 -4.62
C SER A 145 -5.61 16.83 -5.29
N PHE A 146 -4.64 16.16 -4.66
CA PHE A 146 -4.12 14.89 -5.17
C PHE A 146 -5.16 13.77 -5.05
N THR A 147 -5.88 13.69 -3.93
CA THR A 147 -6.97 12.73 -3.75
C THR A 147 -8.09 12.94 -4.76
N ASP A 148 -8.48 14.20 -5.02
CA ASP A 148 -9.48 14.54 -6.04
C ASP A 148 -9.04 14.17 -7.46
N TRP A 149 -7.79 14.47 -7.79
CA TRP A 149 -7.21 14.04 -9.06
C TRP A 149 -7.24 12.51 -9.18
N LEU A 150 -6.87 11.78 -8.11
CA LEU A 150 -6.86 10.32 -8.09
C LEU A 150 -8.28 9.73 -8.23
N ILE A 151 -9.28 10.33 -7.58
CA ILE A 151 -10.69 9.98 -7.78
C ILE A 151 -11.07 10.15 -9.25
N GLY A 152 -10.74 11.30 -9.85
CA GLY A 152 -11.02 11.56 -11.27
C GLY A 152 -10.36 10.54 -12.19
N MET A 153 -9.10 10.19 -11.95
CA MET A 153 -8.37 9.18 -12.72
C MET A 153 -9.02 7.79 -12.60
N LYS A 154 -9.38 7.35 -11.39
CA LYS A 154 -10.05 6.06 -11.19
C LYS A 154 -11.41 6.00 -11.89
N LEU A 155 -12.22 7.05 -11.76
CA LEU A 155 -13.52 7.12 -12.44
C LEU A 155 -13.37 7.11 -13.95
N PHE A 156 -12.39 7.84 -14.51
CA PHE A 156 -12.11 7.83 -15.94
C PHE A 156 -11.81 6.41 -16.45
N PHE A 157 -10.89 5.69 -15.79
CA PHE A 157 -10.55 4.33 -16.18
C PHE A 157 -11.68 3.32 -15.93
N LEU A 158 -12.50 3.53 -14.90
CA LEU A 158 -13.70 2.75 -14.64
C LEU A 158 -14.70 2.85 -15.80
N PHE A 159 -15.05 4.08 -16.22
CA PHE A 159 -15.96 4.30 -17.34
C PHE A 159 -15.40 3.80 -18.66
N LEU A 160 -14.11 4.03 -18.92
CA LEU A 160 -13.45 3.48 -20.10
C LEU A 160 -13.51 1.95 -20.13
N SER A 161 -13.24 1.30 -19.00
CA SER A 161 -13.30 -0.16 -18.88
C SER A 161 -14.71 -0.69 -19.09
N LEU A 162 -15.74 0.00 -18.57
CA LEU A 162 -17.14 -0.34 -18.80
C LEU A 162 -17.53 -0.24 -20.29
N ILE A 163 -17.14 0.85 -20.96
CA ILE A 163 -17.40 1.03 -22.40
C ILE A 163 -16.74 -0.11 -23.19
N VAL A 164 -15.46 -0.40 -22.93
CA VAL A 164 -14.74 -1.49 -23.59
C VAL A 164 -15.38 -2.85 -23.27
N ALA A 165 -15.82 -3.09 -22.04
CA ALA A 165 -16.52 -4.31 -21.64
C ALA A 165 -17.80 -4.53 -22.43
N VAL A 166 -18.63 -3.48 -22.55
CA VAL A 166 -19.89 -3.52 -23.30
C VAL A 166 -19.62 -3.73 -24.79
N CYS A 167 -18.69 -2.98 -25.38
CA CYS A 167 -18.31 -3.14 -26.78
C CYS A 167 -17.77 -4.55 -27.07
N TYR A 168 -16.88 -5.06 -26.22
CA TYR A 168 -16.32 -6.40 -26.37
C TYR A 168 -17.39 -7.49 -26.24
N SER A 169 -18.26 -7.37 -25.23
CA SER A 169 -19.37 -8.30 -25.00
C SER A 169 -20.38 -8.28 -26.15
N PHE A 170 -20.66 -7.10 -26.71
CA PHE A 170 -21.52 -6.98 -27.89
C PHE A 170 -20.90 -7.67 -29.11
N CYS A 171 -19.59 -7.54 -29.31
CA CYS A 171 -18.88 -8.19 -30.41
C CYS A 171 -18.79 -9.71 -30.23
N ILE A 172 -18.51 -10.21 -29.02
CA ILE A 172 -18.37 -11.65 -28.77
C ILE A 172 -19.71 -12.39 -28.86
N ASN A 173 -20.82 -11.74 -28.48
CA ASN A 173 -22.16 -12.31 -28.58
C ASN A 173 -22.65 -12.50 -30.03
N LYS A 174 -21.96 -11.92 -31.02
CA LYS A 174 -22.22 -12.20 -32.44
C LYS A 174 -21.66 -13.55 -32.90
N LEU A 175 -20.75 -14.15 -32.12
CA LEU A 175 -20.16 -15.45 -32.37
C LEU A 175 -20.92 -16.53 -31.59
N SER A 176 -21.09 -17.72 -32.17
CA SER A 176 -21.66 -18.84 -31.43
C SER A 176 -20.72 -19.25 -30.28
N ALA A 177 -21.26 -19.70 -29.14
CA ALA A 177 -20.47 -20.17 -28.00
C ALA A 177 -19.50 -21.32 -28.37
N ARG A 178 -19.81 -22.07 -29.42
CA ARG A 178 -18.94 -23.13 -29.97
C ARG A 178 -17.74 -22.60 -30.78
N GLU A 179 -17.86 -21.39 -31.29
CA GLU A 179 -16.83 -20.71 -32.10
C GLU A 179 -15.96 -19.78 -31.24
N GLN A 180 -16.34 -19.55 -29.99
CA GLN A 180 -15.56 -18.73 -29.07
C GLN A 180 -14.28 -19.45 -28.64
N ASN A 181 -13.17 -18.75 -28.78
CA ASN A 181 -11.89 -19.23 -28.28
C ASN A 181 -11.86 -19.10 -26.75
N ILE A 182 -11.22 -20.06 -26.09
CA ILE A 182 -10.99 -20.02 -24.63
C ILE A 182 -10.36 -18.68 -24.20
N GLU A 183 -9.41 -18.17 -24.98
CA GLU A 183 -8.76 -16.88 -24.74
C GLU A 183 -9.75 -15.72 -24.69
N GLN A 184 -10.79 -15.72 -25.53
CA GLN A 184 -11.82 -14.68 -25.53
C GLN A 184 -12.64 -14.70 -24.23
N GLY A 185 -12.97 -15.89 -23.71
CA GLY A 185 -13.63 -16.04 -22.42
C GLY A 185 -12.79 -15.49 -21.25
N PHE A 186 -11.48 -15.74 -21.25
CA PHE A 186 -10.58 -15.15 -20.26
C PHE A 186 -10.46 -13.64 -20.39
N VAL A 187 -10.50 -13.08 -21.61
CA VAL A 187 -10.53 -11.62 -21.82
C VAL A 187 -11.79 -11.00 -21.22
N VAL A 188 -12.97 -11.64 -21.35
CA VAL A 188 -14.18 -11.18 -20.65
C VAL A 188 -13.94 -11.13 -19.13
N ALA A 189 -13.40 -12.21 -18.56
CA ALA A 189 -13.15 -12.28 -17.13
C ALA A 189 -12.14 -11.21 -16.64
N LEU A 190 -11.09 -10.96 -17.43
CA LEU A 190 -10.11 -9.89 -17.17
C LEU A 190 -10.74 -8.51 -17.20
N VAL A 191 -11.58 -8.22 -18.19
CA VAL A 191 -12.24 -6.91 -18.30
C VAL A 191 -13.20 -6.69 -17.14
N VAL A 192 -13.93 -7.73 -16.72
CA VAL A 192 -14.77 -7.65 -15.51
C VAL A 192 -13.91 -7.37 -14.27
N SER A 193 -12.80 -8.09 -14.10
CA SER A 193 -11.88 -7.83 -12.97
C SER A 193 -11.23 -6.45 -13.05
N LEU A 194 -10.98 -5.90 -14.24
CA LEU A 194 -10.42 -4.56 -14.44
C LEU A 194 -11.40 -3.47 -13.98
N ILE A 195 -12.70 -3.66 -14.16
CA ILE A 195 -13.73 -2.75 -13.63
C ILE A 195 -13.61 -2.67 -12.11
N TYR A 196 -13.46 -3.81 -11.43
CA TYR A 196 -13.26 -3.85 -9.98
C TYR A 196 -11.90 -3.30 -9.56
N PHE A 197 -10.83 -3.54 -10.33
CA PHE A 197 -9.51 -2.95 -10.09
C PHE A 197 -9.53 -1.42 -10.07
N ASN A 198 -10.35 -0.81 -10.94
CA ASN A 198 -10.57 0.64 -10.95
C ASN A 198 -11.42 1.15 -9.77
N ASP A 199 -11.82 0.27 -8.86
CA ASP A 199 -12.40 0.55 -7.55
C ASP A 199 -13.63 1.48 -7.61
N PRO A 200 -14.81 0.93 -7.94
CA PRO A 200 -16.04 1.71 -8.08
C PRO A 200 -16.47 2.39 -6.77
N PHE A 201 -15.94 1.96 -5.63
CA PHE A 201 -16.27 2.51 -4.32
C PHE A 201 -15.24 3.52 -3.81
N TYR A 202 -14.18 3.80 -4.57
CA TYR A 202 -13.09 4.68 -4.13
C TYR A 202 -13.57 6.09 -3.74
N PHE A 203 -14.57 6.62 -4.45
CA PHE A 203 -15.16 7.92 -4.11
C PHE A 203 -15.81 7.89 -2.72
N ALA A 204 -16.59 6.85 -2.43
CA ALA A 204 -17.22 6.69 -1.12
C ALA A 204 -16.16 6.45 -0.03
N GLU A 205 -15.13 5.65 -0.33
CA GLU A 205 -14.00 5.40 0.57
C GLU A 205 -13.28 6.70 0.95
N ALA A 206 -12.99 7.56 -0.03
CA ALA A 206 -12.29 8.82 0.18
C ALA A 206 -13.13 9.90 0.86
N THR A 207 -14.46 9.77 0.84
CA THR A 207 -15.39 10.77 1.38
C THR A 207 -15.91 10.42 2.77
N TYR A 208 -16.07 9.13 3.08
CA TYR A 208 -16.71 8.68 4.31
C TYR A 208 -15.79 7.85 5.23
N GLY A 209 -14.60 7.45 4.75
CA GLY A 209 -13.63 6.73 5.55
C GLY A 209 -14.14 5.39 6.09
N SER A 210 -14.13 4.34 5.25
CA SER A 210 -14.54 2.98 5.69
C SER A 210 -13.40 1.96 5.60
N ASN A 211 -13.11 1.30 6.72
CA ASN A 211 -12.14 0.19 6.79
C ASN A 211 -12.55 -0.99 5.89
N SER A 212 -13.85 -1.30 5.79
CA SER A 212 -14.33 -2.41 4.96
C SER A 212 -14.19 -2.12 3.46
N ALA A 213 -14.47 -0.88 3.03
CA ALA A 213 -14.29 -0.46 1.63
C ALA A 213 -12.82 -0.57 1.18
N ARG A 214 -11.87 -0.26 2.07
CA ARG A 214 -10.43 -0.34 1.80
C ARG A 214 -9.94 -1.78 1.64
N ILE A 215 -10.36 -2.66 2.55
CA ILE A 215 -10.00 -4.09 2.46
C ILE A 215 -10.62 -4.70 1.20
N LEU A 216 -11.84 -4.28 0.86
CA LEU A 216 -12.49 -4.68 -0.39
C LEU A 216 -11.71 -4.20 -1.62
N SER A 217 -11.22 -2.95 -1.62
CA SER A 217 -10.36 -2.41 -2.68
C SER A 217 -9.08 -3.24 -2.87
N VAL A 218 -8.42 -3.65 -1.77
CA VAL A 218 -7.27 -4.58 -1.82
C VAL A 218 -7.67 -5.93 -2.42
N GLY A 219 -8.85 -6.45 -2.06
CA GLY A 219 -9.41 -7.67 -2.64
C GLY A 219 -9.61 -7.56 -4.15
N PHE A 220 -10.17 -6.46 -4.64
CA PHE A 220 -10.35 -6.21 -6.07
C PHE A 220 -9.01 -6.13 -6.82
N GLN A 221 -8.05 -5.39 -6.26
CA GLN A 221 -6.72 -5.26 -6.86
C GLN A 221 -6.02 -6.62 -6.97
N THR A 222 -5.99 -7.36 -5.86
CA THR A 222 -5.39 -8.70 -5.81
C THR A 222 -6.07 -9.67 -6.77
N THR A 223 -7.40 -9.62 -6.89
CA THR A 223 -8.17 -10.46 -7.81
C THR A 223 -7.79 -10.18 -9.27
N PHE A 224 -7.70 -8.92 -9.66
CA PHE A 224 -7.31 -8.56 -11.03
C PHE A 224 -5.91 -9.07 -11.38
N PHE A 225 -4.92 -8.87 -10.50
CA PHE A 225 -3.57 -9.38 -10.72
C PHE A 225 -3.57 -10.91 -10.86
N GLN A 226 -4.26 -11.64 -9.99
CA GLN A 226 -4.30 -13.10 -10.06
C GLN A 226 -5.03 -13.61 -11.32
N MET A 227 -6.08 -12.93 -11.76
CA MET A 227 -6.74 -13.23 -13.04
C MET A 227 -5.81 -12.96 -14.23
N LEU A 228 -5.02 -11.89 -14.19
CA LEU A 228 -4.00 -11.60 -15.22
C LEU A 228 -2.93 -12.69 -15.27
N LEU A 229 -2.44 -13.12 -14.12
CA LEU A 229 -1.47 -14.22 -14.02
C LEU A 229 -2.04 -15.54 -14.56
N LEU A 230 -3.30 -15.85 -14.25
CA LEU A 230 -3.98 -17.04 -14.77
C LEU A 230 -4.15 -16.98 -16.29
N PHE A 231 -4.59 -15.84 -16.81
CA PHE A 231 -4.73 -15.61 -18.26
C PHE A 231 -3.41 -15.87 -18.98
N TRP A 232 -2.31 -15.32 -18.47
CA TRP A 232 -0.98 -15.51 -19.07
C TRP A 232 -0.52 -16.98 -19.08
N LEU A 233 -0.74 -17.71 -17.98
CA LEU A 233 -0.44 -19.15 -17.93
C LEU A 233 -1.30 -19.95 -18.92
N VAL A 234 -2.59 -19.65 -18.98
CA VAL A 234 -3.53 -20.35 -19.88
C VAL A 234 -3.23 -20.03 -21.33
N ALA A 235 -3.01 -18.76 -21.68
CA ALA A 235 -2.73 -18.35 -23.06
C ALA A 235 -1.43 -18.98 -23.59
N LEU A 236 -0.35 -18.98 -22.79
CA LEU A 236 0.92 -19.59 -23.19
C LEU A 236 0.83 -21.12 -23.30
N ASP A 237 0.20 -21.79 -22.34
CA ASP A 237 0.12 -23.25 -22.39
C ASP A 237 -0.86 -23.71 -23.49
N ASN A 238 -1.92 -22.93 -23.76
CA ASN A 238 -2.79 -23.14 -24.91
C ASN A 238 -2.00 -23.05 -26.21
N LEU A 239 -1.19 -21.99 -26.37
CA LEU A 239 -0.33 -21.81 -27.55
C LEU A 239 0.62 -23.00 -27.76
N ARG A 240 1.21 -23.54 -26.69
CA ARG A 240 2.09 -24.71 -26.73
C ARG A 240 1.38 -25.98 -27.19
N LEU A 241 0.10 -26.12 -26.86
CA LEU A 241 -0.71 -27.30 -27.18
C LEU A 241 -1.46 -27.19 -28.51
N GLN A 242 -1.60 -25.99 -29.08
CA GLN A 242 -2.18 -25.79 -30.41
C GLN A 242 -1.35 -26.51 -31.49
N GLY A 243 -1.83 -27.69 -31.92
CA GLY A 243 -1.16 -28.57 -32.88
C GLY A 243 -0.84 -29.97 -32.37
N LYS A 244 -1.09 -30.27 -31.08
CA LYS A 244 -0.97 -31.62 -30.50
C LYS A 244 -2.35 -32.26 -30.30
N GLU A 245 -2.46 -33.56 -30.55
CA GLU A 245 -3.73 -34.32 -30.43
C GLU A 245 -4.32 -34.30 -29.01
N SER A 246 -3.50 -34.08 -27.98
CA SER A 246 -3.94 -33.86 -26.60
C SER A 246 -4.49 -32.44 -26.44
N GLY A 247 -5.74 -32.22 -26.86
CA GLY A 247 -6.40 -30.92 -26.87
C GLY A 247 -6.58 -30.26 -25.49
N VAL A 248 -6.95 -28.98 -25.54
CA VAL A 248 -7.17 -28.02 -24.43
C VAL A 248 -8.34 -28.41 -23.49
N SER A 249 -9.08 -29.46 -23.81
CA SER A 249 -10.34 -29.87 -23.16
C SER A 249 -10.15 -30.66 -21.84
N ASN A 250 -8.92 -30.83 -21.36
CA ASN A 250 -8.67 -31.70 -20.21
C ASN A 250 -8.70 -30.92 -18.89
N THR A 251 -9.37 -31.47 -17.87
CA THR A 251 -9.26 -31.02 -16.47
C THR A 251 -7.80 -30.93 -16.02
N LYS A 252 -6.93 -31.81 -16.54
CA LYS A 252 -5.47 -31.78 -16.32
C LYS A 252 -4.78 -30.51 -16.85
N PHE A 253 -5.37 -29.80 -17.80
CA PHE A 253 -4.85 -28.53 -18.32
C PHE A 253 -5.18 -27.36 -17.39
N PHE A 254 -6.44 -27.25 -16.96
CA PHE A 254 -6.92 -26.10 -16.18
C PHE A 254 -6.71 -26.26 -14.67
N ALA A 255 -7.00 -27.44 -14.11
CA ALA A 255 -7.00 -27.67 -12.66
C ALA A 255 -5.69 -27.25 -11.96
N PRO A 256 -4.48 -27.66 -12.39
CA PRO A 256 -3.26 -27.27 -11.68
C PRO A 256 -3.03 -25.76 -11.70
N LYS A 257 -3.41 -25.06 -12.78
CA LYS A 257 -3.24 -23.60 -12.91
C LYS A 257 -4.23 -22.86 -12.01
N ILE A 258 -5.50 -23.27 -12.04
CA ILE A 258 -6.56 -22.66 -11.23
C ILE A 258 -6.29 -22.89 -9.74
N ILE A 259 -5.93 -24.11 -9.34
CA ILE A 259 -5.62 -24.42 -7.95
C ILE A 259 -4.42 -23.60 -7.48
N PHE A 260 -3.33 -23.56 -8.27
CA PHE A 260 -2.16 -22.76 -7.92
C PHE A 260 -2.50 -21.27 -7.77
N VAL A 261 -3.18 -20.68 -8.75
CA VAL A 261 -3.53 -19.25 -8.71
C VAL A 261 -4.53 -18.95 -7.60
N ALA A 262 -5.49 -19.85 -7.32
CA ALA A 262 -6.43 -19.67 -6.21
C ALA A 262 -5.72 -19.70 -4.85
N CYS A 263 -4.81 -20.65 -4.63
CA CYS A 263 -3.98 -20.68 -3.43
C CYS A 263 -3.13 -19.41 -3.33
N PHE A 264 -2.51 -18.98 -4.44
CA PHE A 264 -1.71 -17.77 -4.46
C PHE A 264 -2.53 -16.51 -4.18
N TRP A 265 -3.75 -16.44 -4.70
CA TRP A 265 -4.70 -15.37 -4.42
C TRP A 265 -5.05 -15.30 -2.93
N ILE A 266 -5.33 -16.44 -2.28
CA ILE A 266 -5.64 -16.47 -0.84
C ILE A 266 -4.48 -15.89 -0.03
N ILE A 267 -3.26 -16.35 -0.30
CA ILE A 267 -2.07 -15.89 0.43
C ILE A 267 -1.83 -14.40 0.19
N MET A 268 -1.94 -13.91 -1.05
CA MET A 268 -1.78 -12.50 -1.37
C MET A 268 -2.87 -11.63 -0.74
N ALA A 269 -4.13 -12.08 -0.76
CA ALA A 269 -5.25 -11.37 -0.15
C ALA A 269 -5.08 -11.26 1.37
N LEU A 270 -4.60 -12.33 2.03
CA LEU A 270 -4.27 -12.32 3.44
C LEU A 270 -3.09 -11.39 3.73
N TYR A 271 -2.02 -11.44 2.94
CA TYR A 271 -0.85 -10.60 3.13
C TYR A 271 -1.17 -9.10 3.01
N TYR A 272 -1.77 -8.67 1.89
CA TYR A 272 -2.08 -7.26 1.68
C TYR A 272 -3.28 -6.79 2.52
N GLY A 273 -4.24 -7.68 2.80
CA GLY A 273 -5.34 -7.40 3.72
C GLY A 273 -4.85 -7.17 5.14
N TYR A 274 -3.93 -8.02 5.63
CA TYR A 274 -3.30 -7.86 6.94
C TYR A 274 -2.45 -6.58 6.98
N LEU A 275 -1.64 -6.32 5.95
CA LEU A 275 -0.85 -5.08 5.84
C LEU A 275 -1.75 -3.84 5.92
N LYS A 276 -2.84 -3.83 5.14
CA LYS A 276 -3.76 -2.69 5.09
C LYS A 276 -4.55 -2.51 6.38
N TYR A 277 -5.01 -3.60 6.99
CA TYR A 277 -5.75 -3.57 8.25
C TYR A 277 -4.90 -3.03 9.40
N ASN A 278 -3.68 -3.54 9.58
CA ASN A 278 -2.82 -3.09 10.68
C ASN A 278 -2.32 -1.67 10.45
N SER A 279 -1.96 -1.30 9.21
CA SER A 279 -1.58 0.09 8.89
C SER A 279 -2.70 1.11 9.15
N ASN A 280 -3.95 0.68 9.20
CA ASN A 280 -5.10 1.55 9.43
C ASN A 280 -5.48 1.65 10.91
N ASN A 281 -5.37 0.55 11.66
CA ASN A 281 -5.86 0.50 13.03
C ASN A 281 -4.76 0.72 14.08
N ASP A 282 -3.49 0.45 13.73
CA ASP A 282 -2.37 0.63 14.64
C ASP A 282 -1.44 1.72 14.10
N VAL A 283 -1.39 2.80 14.88
CA VAL A 283 -0.71 4.06 14.56
C VAL A 283 0.82 3.91 14.62
N MET A 284 1.30 2.87 15.32
CA MET A 284 2.72 2.55 15.52
C MET A 284 3.18 1.35 14.70
N TRP A 285 2.27 0.71 13.97
CA TRP A 285 2.56 -0.56 13.32
C TRP A 285 3.60 -0.40 12.22
N ASP A 286 4.69 -1.12 12.39
CA ASP A 286 5.78 -1.21 11.44
C ASP A 286 5.87 -2.64 10.88
N PRO A 287 5.70 -2.82 9.56
CA PRO A 287 5.78 -4.13 8.92
C PRO A 287 7.15 -4.82 9.09
N LEU A 288 8.23 -4.06 9.33
CA LEU A 288 9.59 -4.58 9.37
C LEU A 288 10.00 -5.13 10.75
N THR A 289 9.39 -4.65 11.84
CA THR A 289 9.85 -4.92 13.22
C THR A 289 8.92 -5.80 14.05
N SER A 290 7.67 -6.05 13.64
CA SER A 290 6.61 -6.38 14.62
C SER A 290 6.05 -7.82 14.64
N ASN A 291 6.16 -8.66 13.60
CA ASN A 291 5.47 -9.97 13.67
C ASN A 291 6.06 -11.09 12.78
N GLY A 292 6.45 -12.22 13.40
CA GLY A 292 6.90 -13.42 12.69
C GLY A 292 5.84 -14.02 11.75
N THR A 293 4.55 -13.82 12.06
CA THR A 293 3.44 -14.25 11.19
C THR A 293 3.39 -13.45 9.89
N PHE A 294 3.57 -12.13 9.99
CA PHE A 294 3.62 -11.24 8.82
C PHE A 294 4.85 -11.54 7.94
N ALA A 295 6.01 -11.75 8.57
CA ALA A 295 7.22 -12.17 7.87
C ALA A 295 7.02 -13.50 7.12
N SER A 296 6.35 -14.48 7.76
CA SER A 296 6.05 -15.77 7.14
C SER A 296 5.13 -15.62 5.92
N LEU A 297 4.09 -14.76 6.00
CA LEU A 297 3.22 -14.45 4.86
C LEU A 297 4.00 -13.78 3.71
N LYS A 298 4.89 -12.83 4.02
CA LYS A 298 5.75 -12.17 3.03
C LYS A 298 6.64 -13.17 2.30
N VAL A 299 7.31 -14.07 3.04
CA VAL A 299 8.15 -15.13 2.47
C VAL A 299 7.33 -16.07 1.58
N LEU A 300 6.13 -16.47 2.03
CA LEU A 300 5.24 -17.34 1.26
C LEU A 300 4.78 -16.68 -0.05
N CYS A 301 4.41 -15.39 -0.01
CA CYS A 301 4.11 -14.59 -1.21
C CYS A 301 5.29 -14.57 -2.18
N GLY A 302 6.51 -14.34 -1.67
CA GLY A 302 7.74 -14.34 -2.47
C GLY A 302 8.03 -15.70 -3.12
N LEU A 303 7.88 -16.78 -2.36
CA LEU A 303 8.06 -18.15 -2.87
C LEU A 303 7.07 -18.51 -3.97
N LEU A 304 5.77 -18.21 -3.78
CA LEU A 304 4.74 -18.46 -4.80
C LEU A 304 4.97 -17.60 -6.04
N SER A 305 5.42 -16.35 -5.88
CA SER A 305 5.82 -15.49 -6.99
C SER A 305 6.98 -16.09 -7.79
N ALA A 306 8.01 -16.60 -7.11
CA ALA A 306 9.15 -17.25 -7.75
C ALA A 306 8.75 -18.53 -8.51
N ILE A 307 7.91 -19.37 -7.90
CA ILE A 307 7.37 -20.59 -8.56
C ILE A 307 6.59 -20.20 -9.82
N TYR A 308 5.74 -19.16 -9.74
CA TYR A 308 5.01 -18.67 -10.90
C TYR A 308 5.94 -18.22 -12.01
N VAL A 309 6.94 -17.39 -11.70
CA VAL A 309 7.88 -16.86 -12.70
C VAL A 309 8.67 -18.00 -13.36
N VAL A 310 9.15 -18.96 -12.60
CA VAL A 310 9.86 -20.15 -13.15
C VAL A 310 8.95 -20.96 -14.06
N TRP A 311 7.70 -21.21 -13.64
CA TRP A 311 6.72 -21.92 -14.46
C TRP A 311 6.43 -21.17 -15.76
N TYR A 312 6.17 -19.87 -15.66
CA TYR A 312 5.91 -19.01 -16.80
C TYR A 312 7.08 -18.97 -17.78
N CYS A 313 8.31 -18.76 -17.30
CA CYS A 313 9.54 -18.81 -18.10
C CYS A 313 9.72 -20.16 -18.79
N SER A 314 9.46 -21.27 -18.09
CA SER A 314 9.52 -22.61 -18.67
C SER A 314 8.51 -22.78 -19.82
N LEU A 315 7.28 -22.28 -19.65
CA LEU A 315 6.27 -22.30 -20.72
C LEU A 315 6.67 -21.44 -21.92
N ILE A 316 7.32 -20.30 -21.71
CA ILE A 316 7.87 -19.49 -22.81
C ILE A 316 8.90 -20.29 -23.58
N LEU A 317 9.92 -20.84 -22.90
CA LEU A 317 10.99 -21.61 -23.54
C LEU A 317 10.43 -22.78 -24.36
N LEU A 318 9.44 -23.49 -23.82
CA LEU A 318 8.77 -24.59 -24.50
C LEU A 318 7.88 -24.16 -25.67
N SER A 319 7.41 -22.90 -25.69
CA SER A 319 6.55 -22.36 -26.74
C SER A 319 7.30 -21.51 -27.79
N LEU A 320 8.61 -21.31 -27.65
CA LEU A 320 9.42 -20.48 -28.56
C LEU A 320 9.29 -20.89 -30.03
N THR A 321 9.30 -22.20 -30.31
CA THR A 321 9.17 -22.70 -31.69
C THR A 321 7.80 -22.33 -32.27
N GLU A 322 6.75 -22.42 -31.47
CA GLU A 322 5.40 -22.18 -31.95
C GLU A 322 5.11 -20.69 -32.04
N ILE A 323 5.66 -19.89 -31.11
CA ILE A 323 5.65 -18.42 -31.19
C ILE A 323 6.28 -17.95 -32.51
N ARG A 324 7.44 -18.50 -32.90
CA ARG A 324 8.13 -18.13 -34.15
C ARG A 324 7.29 -18.42 -35.40
N LYS A 325 6.53 -19.52 -35.40
CA LYS A 325 5.64 -19.90 -36.52
C LYS A 325 4.40 -19.02 -36.65
N ARG A 326 4.05 -18.22 -35.64
CA ARG A 326 2.85 -17.37 -35.66
C ARG A 326 3.05 -16.07 -36.45
N ARG A 327 1.93 -15.52 -36.93
CA ARG A 327 1.86 -14.20 -37.57
C ARG A 327 2.43 -13.13 -36.64
N MET A 328 3.07 -12.10 -37.22
CA MET A 328 3.74 -11.01 -36.49
C MET A 328 2.85 -10.35 -35.41
N ARG A 329 1.55 -10.18 -35.69
CA ARG A 329 0.59 -9.56 -34.75
C ARG A 329 0.52 -10.31 -33.41
N TYR A 330 0.51 -11.64 -33.46
CA TYR A 330 0.45 -12.46 -32.25
C TYR A 330 1.79 -12.45 -31.49
N ARG A 331 2.90 -12.42 -32.22
CA ARG A 331 4.24 -12.26 -31.63
C ARG A 331 4.38 -10.93 -30.88
N TYR A 332 3.85 -9.85 -31.43
CA TYR A 332 3.82 -8.55 -30.78
C TYR A 332 3.01 -8.58 -29.48
N LEU A 333 1.80 -9.15 -29.50
CA LEU A 333 0.95 -9.26 -28.31
C LEU A 333 1.62 -10.08 -27.19
N MET A 334 2.28 -11.17 -27.57
CA MET A 334 3.05 -11.98 -26.63
C MET A 334 4.26 -11.23 -26.07
N GLY A 335 5.03 -10.53 -26.92
CA GLY A 335 6.14 -9.69 -26.48
C GLY A 335 5.71 -8.58 -25.52
N LEU A 336 4.58 -7.93 -25.80
CA LEU A 336 3.98 -6.93 -24.92
C LEU A 336 3.56 -7.54 -23.58
N SER A 337 2.96 -8.73 -23.59
CA SER A 337 2.57 -9.43 -22.36
C SER A 337 3.77 -9.76 -21.48
N LEU A 338 4.90 -10.16 -22.08
CA LEU A 338 6.17 -10.38 -21.36
C LEU A 338 6.70 -9.08 -20.76
N LEU A 339 6.68 -8.00 -21.53
CA LEU A 339 7.10 -6.69 -21.06
C LEU A 339 6.25 -6.21 -19.88
N MET A 340 4.94 -6.47 -19.90
CA MET A 340 4.01 -6.10 -18.82
C MET A 340 4.15 -6.95 -17.56
N MET A 341 4.83 -8.11 -17.63
CA MET A 341 5.11 -8.94 -16.45
C MET A 341 6.09 -8.24 -15.50
N ILE A 342 7.11 -7.56 -16.06
CA ILE A 342 8.12 -6.83 -15.28
C ILE A 342 7.47 -5.78 -14.36
N PRO A 343 6.71 -4.78 -14.86
CA PRO A 343 6.10 -3.77 -13.99
C PRO A 343 5.05 -4.37 -13.05
N SER A 344 4.40 -5.48 -13.42
CA SER A 344 3.43 -6.15 -12.54
C SER A 344 4.10 -6.74 -11.30
N PHE A 345 5.22 -7.47 -11.46
CA PHE A 345 5.95 -8.02 -10.33
C PHE A 345 6.76 -6.95 -9.58
N SER A 346 7.29 -5.94 -10.26
CA SER A 346 7.90 -4.78 -9.59
C SER A 346 6.90 -4.04 -8.70
N GLY A 347 5.67 -3.82 -9.17
CA GLY A 347 4.62 -3.18 -8.38
C GLY A 347 4.15 -4.03 -7.19
N LEU A 348 4.11 -5.36 -7.34
CA LEU A 348 3.84 -6.28 -6.24
C LEU A 348 4.97 -6.23 -5.18
N ALA A 349 6.23 -6.27 -5.62
CA ALA A 349 7.39 -6.27 -4.75
C ALA A 349 7.50 -4.96 -3.94
N SER A 350 7.25 -3.81 -4.57
CA SER A 350 7.31 -2.51 -3.91
C SER A 350 6.15 -2.25 -2.95
N GLY A 351 5.12 -3.11 -2.90
CA GLY A 351 3.93 -2.92 -2.09
C GLY A 351 3.17 -1.61 -2.40
N ALA A 352 3.47 -0.98 -3.54
CA ALA A 352 3.05 0.38 -3.88
C ALA A 352 1.63 0.42 -4.47
N PHE A 353 0.67 -0.23 -3.80
CA PHE A 353 -0.74 -0.15 -4.16
C PHE A 353 -1.38 1.20 -3.79
N SER A 354 -0.66 2.03 -3.07
CA SER A 354 -1.00 3.42 -2.82
C SER A 354 0.27 4.26 -2.74
N PRO A 355 0.21 5.56 -3.05
CA PRO A 355 1.30 6.50 -2.78
C PRO A 355 1.40 6.74 -1.27
N THR A 356 1.84 5.72 -0.54
CA THR A 356 2.38 5.89 0.80
C THR A 356 3.82 6.34 0.63
N PRO A 357 4.27 7.40 1.33
CA PRO A 357 5.69 7.73 1.36
C PRO A 357 6.47 6.47 1.77
N SER A 358 7.60 6.22 1.11
CA SER A 358 8.47 5.10 1.44
C SER A 358 8.82 5.19 2.92
N SER A 359 8.27 4.29 3.72
CA SER A 359 8.68 4.14 5.11
C SER A 359 10.04 3.48 5.06
N GLY A 360 11.10 4.30 5.12
CA GLY A 360 12.45 3.84 5.45
C GLY A 360 12.96 2.62 4.68
N GLU A 361 12.54 2.39 3.43
CA GLU A 361 13.27 1.48 2.54
C GLU A 361 14.59 2.19 2.24
N LYS A 362 15.56 2.01 3.14
CA LYS A 362 16.98 2.17 2.83
C LYS A 362 17.18 1.31 1.58
N ALA A 363 17.42 1.98 0.45
CA ALA A 363 17.67 1.37 -0.84
C ALA A 363 18.87 0.40 -0.77
#